data_AF-A0A7W6GNL2-F1
#
_entry.id   AF-A0A7W6GNL2-F1
#
_cell.length_a   1.000
_cell.length_b   1.000
_cell.length_c   1.000
_cell.angle_alpha   90.00
_cell.angle_beta   90.00
_cell.angle_gamma   90.00
#
_symmetry.space_group_name_H-M   'P 1'
#
loop_
_entity.id
_entity.type
_entity.pdbx_description
1 polymer ?
#
loop_
_entity_poly.entity_id
_entity_poly.type
_entity_poly.pdbx_seq_one_letter_code
_entity_poly.pdbx_strand_id
1 'polypeptide(L)'
;MIPVSAAQIRLAAKGRINEFNLESVMVALEQFGDQLGMNRPHRLAQYFPQLMHESGDFKYDQEIWGPTPAQSRYDTRTDLGNTPAKDGDGYRYRGRTGMQLTGKANYAGFRDWCKNQGFDCPDFVLYPDKVNTDPWEGLVPLFYWTTRGLNKWADQGDVETITKKINGGKNGFADRVDRLGRVSLVLLGYGPAEVRKFQADHKLDIDGDVGPKTRAALHKALVALTPGESAKPAVTAAPVVEAVVPESVVQEVKTKADRTSWLVAAGGTLGTIVTGALGADWQTVVAIGGVSIVAIGLIILLRRQIVSVVREISAALA
;
A
#
# COMPACT_ATOMS: atom_id res chain seq x y z
N MET A 1 4.28 -27.30 -2.90
CA MET A 1 5.05 -26.70 -1.78
C MET A 1 5.13 -25.21 -2.01
N ILE A 2 4.92 -24.39 -0.98
CA ILE A 2 4.99 -22.92 -1.09
C ILE A 2 6.46 -22.50 -1.16
N PRO A 3 6.89 -21.70 -2.15
CA PRO A 3 8.30 -21.40 -2.40
C PRO A 3 8.82 -20.22 -1.54
N VAL A 4 8.24 -20.01 -0.36
CA VAL A 4 8.65 -18.97 0.59
C VAL A 4 8.45 -19.48 2.01
N SER A 5 9.35 -19.09 2.91
CA SER A 5 9.30 -19.41 4.33
C SER A 5 9.02 -18.15 5.18
N ALA A 6 8.50 -18.36 6.39
CA ALA A 6 8.35 -17.28 7.38
C ALA A 6 9.70 -16.60 7.67
N ALA A 7 10.81 -17.35 7.67
CA ALA A 7 12.16 -16.81 7.87
C ALA A 7 12.57 -15.81 6.79
N GLN A 8 12.23 -16.09 5.53
CA GLN A 8 12.49 -15.16 4.42
C GLN A 8 11.65 -13.88 4.57
N ILE A 9 10.38 -13.99 4.95
CA ILE A 9 9.54 -12.82 5.17
C ILE A 9 10.03 -11.98 6.36
N ARG A 10 10.48 -12.64 7.44
CA ARG A 10 11.12 -11.97 8.59
C ARG A 10 12.36 -11.20 8.19
N LEU A 11 13.21 -11.81 7.36
CA LEU A 11 14.42 -11.15 6.85
C LEU A 11 14.09 -9.94 5.97
N ALA A 12 13.01 -10.02 5.18
CA ALA A 12 12.59 -8.93 4.30
C ALA A 12 11.88 -7.77 5.03
N ALA A 13 11.35 -7.99 6.24
CA ALA A 13 10.62 -6.96 6.99
C ALA A 13 11.46 -5.72 7.31
N LYS A 14 10.79 -4.57 7.47
CA LYS A 14 11.42 -3.30 7.86
C LYS A 14 11.32 -3.05 9.36
N GLY A 15 10.33 -3.67 10.01
CA GLY A 15 10.11 -3.60 11.44
C GLY A 15 9.96 -4.96 12.11
N ARG A 16 9.67 -4.93 13.41
CA ARG A 16 9.36 -6.11 14.20
C ARG A 16 8.01 -6.69 13.76
N ILE A 17 8.00 -7.98 13.46
CA ILE A 17 6.82 -8.76 13.11
C ILE A 17 6.12 -9.29 14.38
N ASN A 18 4.80 -9.39 14.32
CA ASN A 18 4.05 -10.29 15.20
C ASN A 18 4.03 -11.68 14.56
N GLU A 19 4.67 -12.65 15.21
CA GLU A 19 4.85 -14.00 14.66
C GLU A 19 3.53 -14.71 14.39
N PHE A 20 2.51 -14.53 15.24
CA PHE A 20 1.21 -15.17 15.05
C PHE A 20 0.53 -14.67 13.76
N ASN A 21 0.56 -13.35 13.53
CA ASN A 21 -0.07 -12.73 12.37
C ASN A 21 0.63 -13.15 11.06
N LEU A 22 1.97 -13.28 11.07
CA LEU A 22 2.70 -13.83 9.92
C LEU A 22 2.36 -15.31 9.73
N GLU A 23 2.34 -16.09 10.81
CA GLU A 23 2.07 -17.53 10.76
C GLU A 23 0.68 -17.81 10.17
N SER A 24 -0.34 -17.02 10.53
CA SER A 24 -1.67 -17.12 9.91
C SER A 24 -1.63 -17.02 8.38
N VAL A 25 -0.82 -16.10 7.84
CA VAL A 25 -0.63 -15.96 6.38
C VAL A 25 0.09 -17.17 5.81
N MET A 26 1.09 -17.71 6.51
CA MET A 26 1.84 -18.89 6.08
C MET A 26 0.97 -20.15 6.06
N VAL A 27 0.17 -20.39 7.10
CA VAL A 27 -0.80 -21.49 7.19
C VAL A 27 -1.79 -21.44 6.03
N ALA A 28 -2.36 -20.26 5.75
CA ALA A 28 -3.30 -20.12 4.64
C ALA A 28 -2.64 -20.34 3.27
N LEU A 29 -1.40 -19.87 3.08
CA LEU A 29 -0.64 -20.14 1.86
C LEU A 29 -0.34 -21.62 1.71
N GLU A 30 0.07 -22.31 2.78
CA GLU A 30 0.34 -23.75 2.73
C GLU A 30 -0.91 -24.56 2.37
N GLN A 31 -2.04 -24.22 2.98
CA GLN A 31 -3.29 -24.95 2.79
C GLN A 31 -3.97 -24.63 1.45
N PHE A 32 -3.93 -23.37 1.00
CA PHE A 32 -4.76 -22.89 -0.11
C PHE A 32 -3.97 -22.27 -1.26
N GLY A 33 -2.67 -22.03 -1.10
CA GLY A 33 -1.89 -21.28 -2.07
C GLY A 33 -1.79 -21.97 -3.43
N ASP A 34 -1.71 -23.30 -3.48
CA ASP A 34 -1.60 -24.05 -4.74
C ASP A 34 -2.85 -23.88 -5.62
N GLN A 35 -4.03 -24.17 -5.07
CA GLN A 35 -5.32 -24.03 -5.76
C GLN A 35 -5.62 -22.58 -6.18
N LEU A 36 -5.12 -21.57 -5.44
CA LEU A 36 -5.30 -20.15 -5.76
C LEU A 36 -4.19 -19.61 -6.69
N GLY A 37 -3.24 -20.46 -7.08
CA GLY A 37 -2.12 -20.08 -7.94
C GLY A 37 -1.10 -19.15 -7.26
N MET A 38 -1.02 -19.19 -5.94
CA MET A 38 -0.08 -18.45 -5.09
C MET A 38 1.15 -19.27 -4.69
N ASN A 39 1.44 -20.33 -5.43
CA ASN A 39 2.63 -21.17 -5.33
C ASN A 39 3.81 -20.70 -6.20
N ARG A 40 3.77 -19.46 -6.71
CA ARG A 40 4.76 -18.89 -7.64
C ARG A 40 5.56 -17.77 -6.98
N PRO A 41 6.91 -17.81 -6.98
CA PRO A 41 7.74 -16.80 -6.32
C PRO A 41 7.46 -15.37 -6.81
N HIS A 42 7.30 -15.17 -8.12
CA HIS A 42 7.03 -13.84 -8.68
C HIS A 42 5.68 -13.27 -8.26
N ARG A 43 4.68 -14.11 -7.96
CA ARG A 43 3.40 -13.65 -7.41
C ARG A 43 3.50 -13.32 -5.93
N LEU A 44 4.19 -14.18 -5.18
CA LEU A 44 4.40 -13.96 -3.75
C LEU A 44 5.23 -12.69 -3.48
N ALA A 45 6.23 -12.42 -4.32
CA ALA A 45 7.01 -11.18 -4.29
C ALA A 45 6.19 -9.90 -4.54
N GLN A 46 5.02 -10.02 -5.16
CA GLN A 46 4.07 -8.91 -5.35
C GLN A 46 3.03 -8.84 -4.23
N TYR A 47 2.67 -9.99 -3.67
CA TYR A 47 1.66 -10.13 -2.62
C TYR A 47 2.14 -9.65 -1.25
N PHE A 48 3.28 -10.18 -0.76
CA PHE A 48 3.80 -9.85 0.57
C PHE A 48 4.03 -8.35 0.80
N PRO A 49 4.60 -7.56 -0.15
CA PRO A 49 4.76 -6.13 0.04
C PRO A 49 3.47 -5.37 0.32
N GLN A 50 2.35 -5.82 -0.26
CA GLN A 50 1.04 -5.20 -0.02
C GLN A 50 0.60 -5.48 1.41
N LEU A 51 0.62 -6.74 1.84
CA LEU A 51 0.24 -7.14 3.19
C LEU A 51 1.13 -6.48 4.24
N MET A 52 2.45 -6.47 4.01
CA MET A 52 3.42 -5.81 4.89
C MET A 52 3.15 -4.31 5.01
N HIS A 53 2.71 -3.66 3.93
CA HIS A 53 2.32 -2.25 3.98
C HIS A 53 1.02 -2.05 4.78
N GLU A 54 -0.04 -2.81 4.46
CA GLU A 54 -1.36 -2.64 5.11
C GLU A 54 -1.35 -2.97 6.61
N SER A 55 -0.56 -3.97 7.02
CA SER A 55 -0.52 -4.46 8.40
C SER A 55 0.64 -3.90 9.23
N GLY A 56 1.50 -3.07 8.63
CA GLY A 56 2.71 -2.57 9.27
C GLY A 56 3.70 -3.69 9.63
N ASP A 57 4.12 -4.48 8.64
CA ASP A 57 4.92 -5.70 8.81
C ASP A 57 4.25 -6.74 9.72
N PHE A 58 2.99 -7.06 9.45
CA PHE A 58 2.19 -8.03 10.22
C PHE A 58 1.99 -7.63 11.69
N LYS A 59 2.34 -6.41 12.08
CA LYS A 59 2.19 -5.94 13.45
C LYS A 59 0.72 -5.87 13.89
N TYR A 60 -0.18 -5.57 12.95
CA TYR A 60 -1.61 -5.40 13.21
C TYR A 60 -2.45 -6.35 12.35
N ASP A 61 -3.33 -7.09 13.02
CA ASP A 61 -4.35 -7.98 12.46
C ASP A 61 -5.77 -7.49 12.77
N GLN A 62 -5.91 -6.38 13.50
CA GLN A 62 -7.19 -5.76 13.83
C GLN A 62 -7.03 -4.26 13.84
N GLU A 63 -8.09 -3.56 13.48
CA GLU A 63 -8.17 -2.11 13.67
C GLU A 63 -8.01 -1.76 15.15
N ILE A 64 -7.16 -0.79 15.47
CA ILE A 64 -7.08 -0.23 16.81
C ILE A 64 -8.39 0.49 17.09
N TRP A 65 -9.27 -0.16 17.82
CA TRP A 65 -10.58 0.38 18.14
C TRP A 65 -10.53 1.21 19.43
N GLY A 66 -10.95 2.46 19.34
CA GLY A 66 -11.10 3.35 20.48
C GLY A 66 -11.97 4.52 20.06
N PRO A 67 -13.15 4.74 20.67
CA PRO A 67 -14.26 5.46 20.06
C PRO A 67 -13.82 6.83 19.50
N THR A 68 -13.54 6.86 18.19
CA THR A 68 -13.26 8.10 17.47
C THR A 68 -14.53 8.59 16.79
N PRO A 69 -14.64 9.90 16.49
CA PRO A 69 -15.72 10.41 15.65
C PRO A 69 -15.78 9.76 14.26
N ALA A 70 -14.69 9.15 13.79
CA ALA A 70 -14.67 8.38 12.55
C ALA A 70 -15.27 6.99 12.75
N GLN A 71 -14.83 6.25 13.76
CA GLN A 71 -15.32 4.90 14.09
C GLN A 71 -16.82 4.90 14.45
N SER A 72 -17.31 5.95 15.11
CA SER A 72 -18.74 6.07 15.41
C SER A 72 -19.63 6.20 14.17
N ARG A 73 -19.08 6.62 13.03
CA ARG A 73 -19.82 6.68 11.76
C ARG A 73 -19.90 5.32 11.06
N TYR A 74 -19.00 4.38 11.37
CA TYR A 74 -19.02 3.05 10.74
C TYR A 74 -20.29 2.29 11.04
N ASP A 75 -20.86 2.49 12.24
CA ASP A 75 -22.07 1.79 12.70
C ASP A 75 -23.21 1.87 11.70
N THR A 76 -23.37 3.04 11.07
CA THR A 76 -24.47 3.34 10.15
C THR A 76 -24.08 3.32 8.67
N ARG A 77 -22.90 2.78 8.31
CA ARG A 77 -22.42 2.72 6.91
C ARG A 77 -23.14 1.62 6.13
N THR A 78 -24.30 1.96 5.57
CA THR A 78 -25.13 1.03 4.79
C THR A 78 -24.46 0.56 3.49
N ASP A 79 -23.53 1.34 2.93
CA ASP A 79 -22.70 0.94 1.80
C ASP A 79 -21.71 -0.19 2.14
N LEU A 80 -21.42 -0.39 3.43
CA LEU A 80 -20.65 -1.53 3.96
C LEU A 80 -21.55 -2.69 4.42
N GLY A 81 -22.87 -2.58 4.21
CA GLY A 81 -23.88 -3.55 4.63
C GLY A 81 -24.29 -3.45 6.10
N ASN A 82 -23.81 -2.46 6.84
CA ASN A 82 -24.23 -2.22 8.22
C ASN A 82 -25.66 -1.65 8.25
N THR A 83 -26.37 -1.78 9.37
CA THR A 83 -27.73 -1.23 9.47
C THR A 83 -27.71 0.31 9.51
N PRO A 84 -28.81 1.00 9.14
CA PRO A 84 -28.90 2.46 9.32
C PRO A 84 -29.07 2.87 10.79
N ALA A 85 -29.21 1.92 11.73
CA ALA A 85 -29.34 2.17 13.15
C ALA A 85 -27.98 2.07 13.84
N LYS A 86 -27.85 2.71 15.01
CA LYS A 86 -26.64 2.58 15.84
C LYS A 86 -26.75 1.34 16.75
N ASP A 87 -26.57 0.17 16.18
CA ASP A 87 -26.74 -1.12 16.85
C ASP A 87 -25.42 -1.85 17.18
N GLY A 88 -24.27 -1.22 16.91
CA GLY A 88 -22.95 -1.78 17.16
C GLY A 88 -22.34 -2.54 15.98
N ASP A 89 -22.99 -2.59 14.81
CA ASP A 89 -22.44 -3.14 13.57
C ASP A 89 -21.03 -2.61 13.23
N GLY A 90 -20.74 -1.35 13.55
CA GLY A 90 -19.45 -0.72 13.31
C GLY A 90 -18.31 -1.41 14.07
N TYR A 91 -18.50 -1.66 15.37
CA TYR A 91 -17.51 -2.40 16.17
C TYR A 91 -17.53 -3.90 15.86
N ARG A 92 -18.73 -4.45 15.64
CA ARG A 92 -18.94 -5.87 15.35
C ARG A 92 -18.20 -6.28 14.06
N TYR A 93 -18.28 -5.45 13.02
CA TYR A 93 -17.65 -5.66 11.72
C TYR A 93 -16.48 -4.70 11.46
N ARG A 94 -15.76 -4.30 12.52
CA ARG A 94 -14.51 -3.53 12.44
C ARG A 94 -13.44 -4.22 11.59
N GLY A 95 -12.41 -3.48 11.19
CA GLY A 95 -11.30 -4.04 10.41
C GLY A 95 -10.60 -5.19 11.12
N ARG A 96 -10.45 -6.32 10.42
CA ARG A 96 -9.74 -7.54 10.85
C ARG A 96 -8.81 -8.04 9.75
N THR A 97 -7.87 -8.90 10.13
CA THR A 97 -6.75 -9.45 9.36
C THR A 97 -5.78 -8.42 8.81
N GLY A 98 -4.68 -8.89 8.20
CA GLY A 98 -3.64 -8.04 7.60
C GLY A 98 -4.08 -7.22 6.38
N MET A 99 -5.32 -7.36 5.90
CA MET A 99 -5.89 -6.58 4.78
C MET A 99 -7.18 -5.82 5.15
N GLN A 100 -7.47 -5.67 6.46
CA GLN A 100 -8.57 -4.85 6.97
C GLN A 100 -9.95 -5.19 6.36
N LEU A 101 -10.43 -6.41 6.57
CA LEU A 101 -11.80 -6.80 6.24
C LEU A 101 -12.78 -6.05 7.15
N THR A 102 -13.55 -5.13 6.58
CA THR A 102 -14.44 -4.22 7.32
C THR A 102 -15.84 -4.21 6.73
N GLY A 103 -16.86 -4.20 7.59
CA GLY A 103 -18.27 -4.06 7.21
C GLY A 103 -18.99 -5.38 6.93
N LYS A 104 -20.24 -5.48 7.37
CA LYS A 104 -21.04 -6.71 7.33
C LYS A 104 -21.11 -7.36 5.94
N ALA A 105 -21.24 -6.56 4.89
CA ALA A 105 -21.29 -7.06 3.51
C ALA A 105 -19.99 -7.77 3.10
N ASN A 106 -18.83 -7.28 3.56
CA ASN A 106 -17.54 -7.90 3.24
C ASN A 106 -17.32 -9.20 4.02
N TYR A 107 -17.79 -9.28 5.27
CA TYR A 107 -17.80 -10.55 6.04
C TYR A 107 -18.69 -11.60 5.38
N ALA A 108 -19.88 -11.20 4.92
CA ALA A 108 -20.77 -12.06 4.15
C ALA A 108 -20.11 -12.50 2.83
N GLY A 109 -19.50 -11.57 2.09
CA GLY A 109 -18.81 -11.86 0.83
C GLY A 109 -17.65 -12.83 1.00
N PHE A 110 -16.87 -12.71 2.08
CA PHE A 110 -15.81 -13.68 2.38
C PHE A 110 -16.37 -15.07 2.69
N ARG A 111 -17.39 -15.17 3.54
CA ARG A 111 -18.08 -16.44 3.84
C ARG A 111 -18.61 -17.10 2.56
N ASP A 112 -19.30 -16.34 1.73
CA ASP A 112 -19.93 -16.87 0.52
C ASP A 112 -18.88 -17.28 -0.51
N TRP A 113 -17.76 -16.54 -0.62
CA TRP A 113 -16.62 -16.96 -1.42
C TRP A 113 -16.01 -18.27 -0.91
N CYS A 114 -15.76 -18.42 0.40
CA CYS A 114 -15.26 -19.66 0.98
C CYS A 114 -16.16 -20.85 0.65
N LYS A 115 -17.48 -20.70 0.80
CA LYS A 115 -18.47 -21.72 0.42
C LYS A 115 -18.39 -22.07 -1.07
N ASN A 116 -18.27 -21.08 -1.94
CA ASN A 116 -18.15 -21.28 -3.38
C ASN A 116 -16.84 -21.96 -3.79
N GLN A 117 -15.77 -21.82 -2.99
CA GLN A 117 -14.53 -22.59 -3.15
C GLN A 117 -14.61 -24.00 -2.55
N GLY A 118 -15.72 -24.35 -1.88
CA GLY A 118 -15.89 -25.64 -1.20
C GLY A 118 -15.19 -25.70 0.16
N PHE A 119 -14.84 -24.58 0.77
CA PHE A 119 -14.22 -24.55 2.10
C PHE A 119 -15.29 -24.60 3.19
N ASP A 120 -15.07 -25.43 4.21
CA ASP A 120 -15.93 -25.52 5.39
C ASP A 120 -15.62 -24.37 6.37
N CYS A 121 -16.13 -23.19 6.06
CA CYS A 121 -15.89 -21.98 6.85
C CYS A 121 -17.02 -21.66 7.85
N PRO A 122 -16.72 -21.03 9.00
CA PRO A 122 -17.73 -20.50 9.90
C PRO A 122 -18.66 -19.46 9.25
N ASP A 123 -19.82 -19.21 9.86
CA ASP A 123 -20.63 -18.05 9.50
C ASP A 123 -20.02 -16.78 10.11
N PHE A 124 -19.19 -16.10 9.32
CA PHE A 124 -18.51 -14.86 9.73
C PHE A 124 -19.46 -13.66 9.95
N VAL A 125 -20.72 -13.74 9.51
CA VAL A 125 -21.71 -12.69 9.84
C VAL A 125 -22.22 -12.86 11.27
N LEU A 126 -22.45 -14.11 11.69
CA LEU A 126 -22.86 -14.45 13.05
C LEU A 126 -21.68 -14.41 14.04
N TYR A 127 -20.49 -14.84 13.61
CA TYR A 127 -19.30 -14.94 14.43
C TYR A 127 -18.10 -14.21 13.77
N PRO A 128 -18.12 -12.88 13.66
CA PRO A 128 -17.10 -12.12 12.93
C PRO A 128 -15.69 -12.26 13.50
N ASP A 129 -15.53 -12.48 14.80
CA ASP A 129 -14.21 -12.70 15.41
C ASP A 129 -13.53 -13.99 14.93
N LYS A 130 -14.27 -14.96 14.38
CA LYS A 130 -13.69 -16.18 13.78
C LYS A 130 -12.82 -15.89 12.56
N VAL A 131 -12.93 -14.70 11.97
CA VAL A 131 -12.04 -14.28 10.88
C VAL A 131 -10.58 -14.15 11.33
N ASN A 132 -10.30 -13.82 12.61
CA ASN A 132 -8.95 -13.82 13.19
C ASN A 132 -8.57 -15.18 13.81
N THR A 133 -9.00 -16.27 13.18
CA THR A 133 -8.57 -17.61 13.57
C THR A 133 -8.07 -18.35 12.34
N ASP A 134 -7.07 -19.20 12.52
CA ASP A 134 -6.52 -19.96 11.41
C ASP A 134 -7.51 -21.04 10.91
N PRO A 135 -7.54 -21.29 9.59
CA PRO A 135 -6.70 -20.67 8.56
C PRO A 135 -7.31 -19.39 7.95
N TRP A 136 -8.43 -18.89 8.50
CA TRP A 136 -9.24 -17.82 7.92
C TRP A 136 -8.55 -16.47 7.92
N GLU A 137 -7.76 -16.18 8.96
CA GLU A 137 -7.03 -14.92 9.08
C GLU A 137 -6.10 -14.68 7.90
N GLY A 138 -5.28 -15.68 7.56
CA GLY A 138 -4.42 -15.63 6.38
C GLY A 138 -5.14 -15.81 5.05
N LEU A 139 -6.33 -16.44 5.06
CA LEU A 139 -7.12 -16.65 3.85
C LEU A 139 -7.83 -15.37 3.39
N VAL A 140 -8.17 -14.44 4.28
CA VAL A 140 -8.81 -13.16 3.89
C VAL A 140 -7.96 -12.35 2.91
N PRO A 141 -6.64 -12.14 3.14
CA PRO A 141 -5.78 -11.53 2.13
C PRO A 141 -5.77 -12.25 0.78
N LEU A 142 -5.81 -13.59 0.77
CA LEU A 142 -5.91 -14.40 -0.45
C LEU A 142 -7.28 -14.26 -1.14
N PHE A 143 -8.37 -14.15 -0.38
CA PHE A 143 -9.70 -13.81 -0.88
C PHE A 143 -9.69 -12.45 -1.59
N TYR A 144 -9.11 -11.43 -0.95
CA TYR A 144 -9.02 -10.09 -1.50
C TYR A 144 -8.24 -10.08 -2.82
N TRP A 145 -7.12 -10.80 -2.84
CA TRP A 145 -6.26 -10.97 -4.00
C TRP A 145 -6.96 -11.70 -5.16
N THR A 146 -7.61 -12.82 -4.84
CA THR A 146 -8.26 -13.70 -5.83
C THR A 146 -9.46 -13.02 -6.47
N THR A 147 -10.35 -12.42 -5.67
CA THR A 147 -11.57 -11.77 -6.16
C THR A 147 -11.31 -10.54 -7.04
N ARG A 148 -10.11 -9.95 -6.95
CA ARG A 148 -9.67 -8.83 -7.80
C ARG A 148 -8.81 -9.27 -9.00
N GLY A 149 -8.60 -10.58 -9.18
CA GLY A 149 -7.84 -11.14 -10.28
C GLY A 149 -6.37 -10.69 -10.29
N LEU A 150 -5.76 -10.50 -9.12
CA LEU A 150 -4.44 -9.87 -9.01
C LEU A 150 -3.28 -10.75 -9.52
N ASN A 151 -3.48 -12.06 -9.63
CA ASN A 151 -2.53 -12.98 -10.26
C ASN A 151 -2.07 -12.51 -11.64
N LYS A 152 -3.00 -12.01 -12.47
CA LYS A 152 -2.67 -11.53 -13.82
C LYS A 152 -1.65 -10.38 -13.79
N TRP A 153 -1.80 -9.44 -12.87
CA TRP A 153 -0.91 -8.29 -12.76
C TRP A 153 0.42 -8.69 -12.10
N ALA A 154 0.38 -9.66 -11.20
CA ALA A 154 1.59 -10.18 -10.59
C ALA A 154 2.43 -11.03 -11.56
N ASP A 155 1.78 -11.77 -12.46
CA ASP A 155 2.42 -12.41 -13.63
C ASP A 155 3.09 -11.38 -14.54
N GLN A 156 2.64 -10.13 -14.50
CA GLN A 156 3.22 -9.05 -15.29
C GLN A 156 4.27 -8.20 -14.54
N GLY A 157 4.47 -8.47 -13.25
CA GLY A 157 5.29 -7.61 -12.39
C GLY A 157 4.71 -6.20 -12.16
N ASP A 158 3.42 -5.98 -12.44
CA ASP A 158 2.75 -4.67 -12.42
C ASP A 158 2.27 -4.31 -11.00
N VAL A 159 3.24 -3.93 -10.16
CA VAL A 159 2.98 -3.47 -8.78
C VAL A 159 2.14 -2.20 -8.75
N GLU A 160 2.25 -1.32 -9.76
CA GLU A 160 1.45 -0.10 -9.88
C GLU A 160 -0.04 -0.41 -9.96
N THR A 161 -0.45 -1.33 -10.83
CA THR A 161 -1.85 -1.74 -10.98
C THR A 161 -2.34 -2.51 -9.77
N ILE A 162 -1.51 -3.38 -9.20
CA ILE A 162 -1.83 -4.09 -7.95
C ILE A 162 -2.13 -3.09 -6.83
N THR A 163 -1.24 -2.12 -6.60
CA THR A 163 -1.43 -1.08 -5.57
C THR A 163 -2.68 -0.26 -5.81
N LYS A 164 -2.95 0.15 -7.06
CA LYS A 164 -4.19 0.88 -7.39
C LYS A 164 -5.44 0.05 -7.09
N LYS A 165 -5.43 -1.25 -7.39
CA LYS A 165 -6.57 -2.14 -7.15
C LYS A 165 -6.80 -2.44 -5.68
N ILE A 166 -5.75 -2.40 -4.85
CA ILE A 166 -5.83 -2.61 -3.41
C ILE A 166 -6.26 -1.32 -2.68
N ASN A 167 -5.60 -0.21 -2.97
CA ASN A 167 -5.75 1.03 -2.20
C ASN A 167 -6.69 2.06 -2.90
N GLY A 168 -7.19 1.79 -4.10
CA GLY A 168 -7.98 2.76 -4.88
C GLY A 168 -7.15 3.94 -5.43
N GLY A 169 -5.81 3.84 -5.37
CA GLY A 169 -4.87 4.90 -5.74
C GLY A 169 -3.42 4.47 -5.47
N LYS A 170 -2.46 5.41 -5.53
CA LYS A 170 -1.02 5.13 -5.32
C LYS A 170 -0.51 5.49 -3.92
N ASN A 171 -1.37 5.58 -2.91
CA ASN A 171 -0.91 5.88 -1.54
C ASN A 171 0.02 4.75 -1.05
N GLY A 172 1.15 5.14 -0.46
CA GLY A 172 2.16 4.20 0.00
C GLY A 172 2.95 3.49 -1.11
N PHE A 173 2.81 3.87 -2.38
CA PHE A 173 3.44 3.16 -3.50
C PHE A 173 4.97 3.04 -3.36
N ALA A 174 5.66 4.09 -2.93
CA ALA A 174 7.11 4.05 -2.72
C ALA A 174 7.51 3.01 -1.66
N ASP A 175 6.77 2.91 -0.55
CA ASP A 175 7.03 1.91 0.48
C ASP A 175 6.75 0.49 -0.02
N ARG A 176 5.69 0.30 -0.82
CA ARG A 176 5.39 -1.00 -1.45
C ARG A 176 6.47 -1.43 -2.45
N VAL A 177 7.04 -0.49 -3.20
CA VAL A 177 8.17 -0.75 -4.12
C VAL A 177 9.44 -1.12 -3.36
N ASP A 178 9.76 -0.41 -2.29
CA ASP A 178 10.90 -0.75 -1.42
C ASP A 178 10.73 -2.17 -0.84
N ARG A 179 9.56 -2.48 -0.27
CA ARG A 179 9.23 -3.82 0.24
C ARG A 179 9.28 -4.90 -0.84
N LEU A 180 8.84 -4.60 -2.05
CA LEU A 180 8.96 -5.50 -3.21
C LEU A 180 10.42 -5.82 -3.50
N GLY A 181 11.30 -4.82 -3.49
CA GLY A 181 12.74 -5.02 -3.63
C GLY A 181 13.27 -5.96 -2.55
N ARG A 182 12.98 -5.66 -1.28
CA ARG A 182 13.42 -6.47 -0.13
C ARG A 182 12.98 -7.92 -0.21
N VAL A 183 11.69 -8.16 -0.47
CA VAL A 183 11.12 -9.52 -0.59
C VAL A 183 11.73 -10.24 -1.80
N SER A 184 11.80 -9.59 -2.96
CA SER A 184 12.34 -10.20 -4.18
C SER A 184 13.80 -10.62 -3.99
N LEU A 185 14.63 -9.76 -3.41
CA LEU A 185 16.03 -10.04 -3.11
C LEU A 185 16.17 -11.27 -2.21
N VAL A 186 15.43 -11.32 -1.10
CA VAL A 186 15.48 -12.44 -0.16
C VAL A 186 15.03 -13.75 -0.81
N LEU A 187 13.99 -13.72 -1.64
CA LEU A 187 13.55 -14.91 -2.39
C LEU A 187 14.59 -15.38 -3.41
N LEU A 188 15.42 -14.47 -3.92
CA LEU A 188 16.52 -14.74 -4.84
C LEU A 188 17.83 -15.10 -4.12
N GLY A 189 17.83 -15.17 -2.79
CA GLY A 189 19.01 -15.53 -1.99
C GLY A 189 19.96 -14.37 -1.67
N TYR A 190 19.55 -13.13 -1.94
CA TYR A 190 20.28 -11.92 -1.55
C TYR A 190 19.86 -11.45 -0.16
N GLY A 191 20.69 -10.59 0.45
CA GLY A 191 20.30 -9.79 1.61
C GLY A 191 19.20 -8.77 1.25
N PRO A 192 18.35 -8.37 2.21
CA PRO A 192 17.15 -7.57 1.95
C PRO A 192 17.44 -6.15 1.44
N ALA A 193 18.66 -5.64 1.61
CA ALA A 193 19.07 -4.31 1.14
C ALA A 193 20.15 -4.36 0.05
N GLU A 194 20.40 -5.54 -0.55
CA GLU A 194 21.49 -5.75 -1.52
C GLU A 194 21.14 -5.37 -2.97
N VAL A 195 20.38 -4.28 -3.17
CA VAL A 195 19.95 -3.82 -4.50
C VAL A 195 21.13 -3.59 -5.44
N ARG A 196 22.18 -2.90 -4.96
CA ARG A 196 23.40 -2.62 -5.74
C ARG A 196 24.12 -3.90 -6.17
N LYS A 197 24.15 -4.91 -5.30
CA LYS A 197 24.77 -6.22 -5.61
C LYS A 197 23.95 -6.94 -6.68
N PHE A 198 22.63 -7.00 -6.51
CA PHE A 198 21.75 -7.58 -7.52
C PHE A 198 21.90 -6.89 -8.89
N GLN A 199 21.95 -5.55 -8.90
CA GLN A 199 22.17 -4.76 -10.11
C GLN A 199 23.50 -5.10 -10.78
N ALA A 200 24.60 -5.19 -10.02
CA ALA A 200 25.91 -5.59 -10.54
C ALA A 200 25.87 -7.01 -11.14
N ASP A 201 25.31 -7.98 -10.41
CA ASP A 201 25.22 -9.38 -10.84
C ASP A 201 24.37 -9.54 -12.12
N HIS A 202 23.39 -8.66 -12.33
CA HIS A 202 22.49 -8.66 -13.49
C HIS A 202 22.84 -7.63 -14.57
N LYS A 203 24.00 -6.96 -14.47
CA LYS A 203 24.51 -5.96 -15.44
C LYS A 203 23.54 -4.80 -15.67
N LEU A 204 22.91 -4.31 -14.60
CA LEU A 204 22.08 -3.11 -14.60
C LEU A 204 22.90 -1.88 -14.20
N ASP A 205 22.31 -0.71 -14.37
CA ASP A 205 22.82 0.54 -13.79
C ASP A 205 22.85 0.40 -12.25
N ILE A 206 24.02 0.61 -11.63
CA ILE A 206 24.21 0.41 -10.18
C ILE A 206 23.84 1.71 -9.43
N ASP A 207 22.57 2.08 -9.46
CA ASP A 207 22.03 3.26 -8.79
C ASP A 207 21.58 2.97 -7.34
N GLY A 208 21.35 1.71 -6.99
CA GLY A 208 20.80 1.27 -5.71
C GLY A 208 19.28 1.40 -5.60
N ASP A 209 18.61 1.84 -6.66
CA ASP A 209 17.17 2.05 -6.69
C ASP A 209 16.43 0.82 -7.20
N VAL A 210 15.29 0.53 -6.56
CA VAL A 210 14.30 -0.45 -7.05
C VAL A 210 13.45 0.20 -8.15
N GLY A 211 14.13 0.84 -9.10
CA GLY A 211 13.56 1.48 -10.26
C GLY A 211 12.96 0.47 -11.23
N PRO A 212 12.31 0.94 -12.31
CA PRO A 212 11.59 0.04 -13.20
C PRO A 212 12.46 -1.05 -13.86
N LYS A 213 13.70 -0.72 -14.27
CA LYS A 213 14.65 -1.71 -14.82
C LYS A 213 15.01 -2.78 -13.77
N THR A 214 15.31 -2.36 -12.55
CA THR A 214 15.58 -3.27 -11.42
C THR A 214 14.37 -4.17 -11.13
N ARG A 215 13.16 -3.61 -11.09
CA ARG A 215 11.92 -4.38 -10.87
C ARG A 215 11.66 -5.40 -11.98
N ALA A 216 11.87 -5.03 -13.23
CA ALA A 216 11.73 -5.96 -14.35
C ALA A 216 12.73 -7.12 -14.26
N ALA A 217 13.99 -6.83 -13.89
CA ALA A 217 15.01 -7.85 -13.69
C ALA A 217 14.71 -8.77 -12.50
N LEU A 218 14.30 -8.21 -11.35
CA LEU A 218 13.86 -8.99 -10.17
C LEU A 218 12.70 -9.91 -10.54
N HIS A 219 11.68 -9.39 -11.24
CA HIS A 219 10.53 -10.17 -11.69
C HIS A 219 10.97 -11.33 -12.61
N LYS A 220 11.81 -11.05 -13.62
CA LYS A 220 12.32 -12.09 -14.53
C LYS A 220 13.10 -13.18 -13.79
N ALA A 221 13.95 -12.79 -12.83
CA ALA A 221 14.70 -13.74 -12.02
C ALA A 221 13.77 -14.61 -11.16
N LEU A 222 12.74 -14.02 -10.54
CA LEU A 222 11.74 -14.76 -9.75
C LEU A 222 10.90 -15.71 -10.60
N VAL A 223 10.51 -15.31 -11.81
CA VAL A 223 9.80 -16.18 -12.76
C VAL A 223 10.65 -17.41 -13.10
N ALA A 224 11.96 -17.20 -13.30
CA ALA A 224 12.89 -18.29 -13.63
C ALA A 224 13.07 -19.33 -12.52
N LEU A 225 12.66 -19.03 -11.28
CA LEU A 225 12.66 -20.01 -10.17
C LEU A 225 11.61 -21.11 -10.35
N THR A 226 10.60 -20.91 -11.21
CA THR A 226 9.56 -21.91 -11.49
C THR A 226 9.74 -22.49 -12.90
N PRO A 227 10.10 -23.79 -13.03
CA PRO A 227 10.28 -24.41 -14.35
C PRO A 227 9.05 -24.25 -15.25
N GLY A 228 9.27 -23.82 -16.49
CA GLY A 228 8.21 -23.63 -17.50
C GLY A 228 7.38 -22.35 -17.34
N GLU A 229 7.54 -21.58 -16.26
CA GLU A 229 6.75 -20.36 -16.05
C GLU A 229 7.14 -19.25 -17.04
N SER A 230 8.42 -19.12 -17.38
CA SER A 230 8.94 -18.15 -18.36
C SER A 230 8.39 -18.34 -19.78
N ALA A 231 7.88 -19.52 -20.11
CA ALA A 231 7.32 -19.82 -21.44
C ALA A 231 5.83 -19.42 -21.55
N LYS A 232 5.19 -19.03 -20.44
CA LYS A 232 3.76 -18.68 -20.42
C LYS A 232 3.54 -17.28 -21.00
N PRO A 233 2.68 -17.11 -22.02
CA PRO A 233 2.42 -15.80 -22.63
C PRO A 233 1.89 -14.73 -21.66
N ALA A 234 1.25 -15.15 -20.56
CA ALA A 234 0.73 -14.25 -19.54
C ALA A 234 1.84 -13.63 -18.67
N VAL A 235 3.03 -14.24 -18.63
CA VAL A 235 4.16 -13.84 -17.78
C VAL A 235 5.07 -12.93 -18.60
N THR A 236 4.91 -11.62 -18.44
CA THR A 236 5.63 -10.61 -19.22
C THR A 236 5.94 -9.42 -18.33
N ALA A 237 7.18 -8.95 -18.28
CA ALA A 237 7.44 -7.70 -17.56
C ALA A 237 6.63 -6.58 -18.22
N ALA A 238 5.70 -5.96 -17.47
CA ALA A 238 4.93 -4.82 -17.95
C ALA A 238 5.89 -3.76 -18.49
N PRO A 239 5.58 -3.11 -19.62
CA PRO A 239 6.45 -2.08 -20.16
C PRO A 239 6.65 -0.99 -19.12
N VAL A 240 7.92 -0.76 -18.80
CA VAL A 240 8.35 0.38 -18.00
C VAL A 240 7.99 1.63 -18.78
N VAL A 241 6.85 2.25 -18.44
CA VAL A 241 6.61 3.63 -18.84
C VAL A 241 7.22 4.48 -17.74
N GLU A 242 8.49 4.87 -17.92
CA GLU A 242 8.91 6.14 -17.32
C GLU A 242 7.94 7.19 -17.85
N ALA A 243 7.23 7.87 -16.96
CA ALA A 243 6.45 9.02 -17.35
C ALA A 243 7.45 10.07 -17.85
N VAL A 244 7.70 10.07 -19.16
CA VAL A 244 8.37 11.18 -19.83
C VAL A 244 7.46 12.36 -19.61
N VAL A 245 7.79 13.19 -18.62
CA VAL A 245 7.09 14.46 -18.41
C VAL A 245 7.31 15.23 -19.70
N PRO A 246 6.25 15.55 -20.48
CA PRO A 246 6.40 16.28 -21.72
C PRO A 246 7.15 17.57 -21.43
N GLU A 247 8.06 17.96 -22.30
CA GLU A 247 8.86 19.17 -22.14
C GLU A 247 7.96 20.41 -21.96
N SER A 248 6.75 20.38 -22.54
CA SER A 248 5.69 21.36 -22.32
C SER A 248 5.20 21.45 -20.88
N VAL A 249 5.09 20.34 -20.15
CA VAL A 249 4.70 20.30 -18.73
C VAL A 249 5.84 20.80 -17.85
N VAL A 250 7.10 20.46 -18.17
CA VAL A 250 8.29 20.99 -17.50
C VAL A 250 8.39 22.51 -17.71
N GLN A 251 8.15 22.97 -18.94
CA GLN A 251 8.08 24.38 -19.30
C GLN A 251 6.96 25.08 -18.54
N GLU A 252 5.75 24.51 -18.50
CA GLU A 252 4.58 25.10 -17.83
C GLU A 252 4.76 25.16 -16.31
N VAL A 253 5.43 24.17 -15.71
CA VAL A 253 5.83 24.20 -14.28
C VAL A 253 6.90 25.26 -14.04
N LYS A 254 7.89 25.43 -14.92
CA LYS A 254 8.87 26.53 -14.85
C LYS A 254 8.22 27.90 -15.02
N THR A 255 7.29 28.06 -15.97
CA THR A 255 6.58 29.34 -16.18
C THR A 255 5.63 29.66 -15.02
N LYS A 256 4.99 28.65 -14.41
CA LYS A 256 4.17 28.84 -13.20
C LYS A 256 5.03 29.14 -11.97
N ALA A 257 6.18 28.48 -11.83
CA ALA A 257 7.16 28.77 -10.78
C ALA A 257 7.71 30.20 -10.90
N ASP A 258 8.03 30.66 -12.12
CA ASP A 258 8.46 32.04 -12.41
C ASP A 258 7.34 33.06 -12.19
N ARG A 259 6.08 32.73 -12.52
CA ARG A 259 4.90 33.60 -12.23
C ARG A 259 4.61 33.74 -10.74
N THR A 260 5.06 32.79 -9.91
CA THR A 260 4.99 32.86 -8.44
C THR A 260 6.29 33.36 -7.81
N SER A 261 7.33 33.65 -8.60
CA SER A 261 8.64 34.08 -8.10
C SER A 261 8.56 35.44 -7.36
N TRP A 262 7.60 36.31 -7.70
CA TRP A 262 7.34 37.53 -6.93
C TRP A 262 6.69 37.30 -5.55
N LEU A 263 5.98 36.17 -5.35
CA LEU A 263 5.49 35.76 -4.03
C LEU A 263 6.61 35.14 -3.18
N VAL A 264 7.63 34.56 -3.82
CA VAL A 264 8.86 34.08 -3.16
C VAL A 264 9.79 35.26 -2.80
N ALA A 265 9.82 36.31 -3.62
CA ALA A 265 10.63 37.50 -3.34
C ALA A 265 10.15 38.31 -2.11
N ALA A 266 8.88 38.23 -1.72
CA ALA A 266 8.36 38.84 -0.49
C ALA A 266 8.47 37.95 0.77
N GLY A 267 8.84 36.68 0.61
CA GLY A 267 9.05 35.70 1.70
C GLY A 267 10.52 35.27 1.84
N GLY A 268 11.45 35.98 1.20
CA GLY A 268 12.86 35.62 1.03
C GLY A 268 13.75 35.60 2.29
N THR A 269 13.18 35.74 3.49
CA THR A 269 13.92 35.68 4.77
C THR A 269 13.45 34.60 5.74
N LEU A 270 12.50 33.74 5.37
CA LEU A 270 12.06 32.61 6.22
C LEU A 270 12.45 31.23 5.68
N GLY A 271 12.72 31.09 4.38
CA GLY A 271 13.10 29.80 3.77
C GLY A 271 14.51 29.32 4.09
N THR A 272 15.39 30.21 4.57
CA THR A 272 16.79 29.91 4.88
C THR A 272 17.05 29.55 6.35
N ILE A 273 16.04 29.64 7.24
CA ILE A 273 16.24 29.38 8.67
C ILE A 273 15.96 27.91 9.06
N VAL A 274 15.15 27.16 8.30
CA VAL A 274 14.80 25.77 8.68
C VAL A 274 15.97 24.80 8.48
N THR A 275 16.91 25.09 7.58
CA THR A 275 18.09 24.23 7.38
C THR A 275 19.16 24.44 8.45
N GLY A 276 19.11 25.55 9.21
CA GLY A 276 20.13 25.93 10.20
C GLY A 276 19.80 25.59 11.66
N ALA A 277 18.57 25.15 11.98
CA ALA A 277 18.11 24.98 13.36
C ALA A 277 18.20 23.55 13.91
N LEU A 278 18.98 22.67 13.28
CA LEU A 278 19.36 21.36 13.86
C LEU A 278 20.52 21.48 14.88
N GLY A 279 20.74 22.67 15.44
CA GLY A 279 21.77 22.93 16.45
C GLY A 279 21.60 24.22 17.26
N ALA A 280 20.41 24.83 17.31
CA ALA A 280 20.19 26.11 18.00
C ALA A 280 19.64 25.94 19.43
N ASP A 281 20.00 26.86 20.33
CA ASP A 281 19.57 26.86 21.74
C ASP A 281 18.05 27.13 21.89
N TRP A 282 17.47 26.61 22.98
CA TRP A 282 16.03 26.63 23.27
C TRP A 282 15.40 28.03 23.31
N GLN A 283 16.17 29.09 23.57
CA GLN A 283 15.68 30.47 23.51
C GLN A 283 15.32 30.90 22.07
N THR A 284 15.94 30.30 21.05
CA THR A 284 15.64 30.57 19.63
C THR A 284 14.33 29.90 19.17
N VAL A 285 13.96 28.76 19.76
CA VAL A 285 12.74 28.02 19.40
C VAL A 285 11.48 28.75 19.87
N VAL A 286 11.54 29.46 21.00
CA VAL A 286 10.40 30.22 21.54
C VAL A 286 10.06 31.45 20.67
N ALA A 287 11.06 32.08 20.04
CA ALA A 287 10.83 33.22 19.15
C ALA A 287 10.11 32.83 17.84
N ILE A 288 10.27 31.60 17.37
CA ILE A 288 9.65 31.11 16.12
C ILE A 288 8.16 30.73 16.33
N GLY A 289 7.76 30.38 17.56
CA GLY A 289 6.38 29.98 17.88
C GLY A 289 5.31 31.08 17.67
N GLY A 290 5.69 32.36 17.62
CA GLY A 290 4.77 33.48 17.45
C GLY A 290 4.25 33.69 16.01
N VAL A 291 4.94 33.16 14.99
CA VAL A 291 4.63 33.44 13.57
C VAL A 291 3.52 32.52 13.02
N SER A 292 3.29 31.37 13.65
CA SER A 292 2.36 30.35 13.15
C SER A 292 0.88 30.76 13.17
N ILE A 293 0.47 31.64 14.09
CA ILE A 293 -0.96 32.01 14.24
C ILE A 293 -1.43 32.97 13.14
N VAL A 294 -0.56 33.87 12.68
CA VAL A 294 -0.87 34.82 11.59
C VAL A 294 -0.96 34.11 10.24
N ALA A 295 -0.09 33.12 10.00
CA ALA A 295 -0.11 32.31 8.78
C ALA A 295 -1.39 31.46 8.66
N ILE A 296 -1.89 30.91 9.77
CA ILE A 296 -3.15 30.14 9.79
C ILE A 296 -4.36 31.04 9.48
N GLY A 297 -4.37 32.28 9.98
CA GLY A 297 -5.41 33.26 9.68
C GLY A 297 -5.49 33.63 8.19
N LEU A 298 -4.33 33.80 7.54
CA LEU A 298 -4.24 34.08 6.09
C LEU A 298 -4.70 32.90 5.22
N ILE A 299 -4.40 31.67 5.62
CA ILE A 299 -4.84 30.45 4.91
C ILE A 299 -6.38 30.30 4.96
N ILE A 300 -7.01 30.68 6.08
CA ILE A 300 -8.48 30.63 6.22
C ILE A 300 -9.17 31.68 5.35
N LEU A 301 -8.58 32.88 5.22
CA LEU A 301 -9.10 33.95 4.36
C LEU A 301 -8.99 33.60 2.88
N LEU A 302 -7.86 33.02 2.45
CA LEU A 302 -7.63 32.63 1.06
C LEU A 302 -8.50 31.43 0.61
N ARG A 303 -8.98 30.60 1.55
CA ARG A 303 -9.91 29.49 1.26
C ARG A 303 -11.25 29.95 0.66
N ARG A 304 -11.74 31.14 1.03
CA ARG A 304 -13.01 31.68 0.51
C ARG A 304 -12.90 32.14 -0.95
N GLN A 305 -11.74 32.65 -1.35
CA GLN A 305 -11.50 33.09 -2.74
C GLN A 305 -11.35 31.89 -3.69
N ILE A 306 -10.69 30.82 -3.25
CA ILE A 306 -10.52 29.59 -4.03
C ILE A 306 -11.88 28.93 -4.35
N VAL A 307 -12.84 28.96 -3.41
CA VAL A 307 -14.19 28.40 -3.64
C VAL A 307 -15.00 29.20 -4.67
N SER A 308 -14.79 30.52 -4.76
CA SER A 308 -15.45 31.35 -5.77
C SER A 308 -14.93 31.06 -7.19
N VAL A 309 -13.62 30.88 -7.33
CA VAL A 309 -12.97 30.56 -8.60
C VAL A 309 -13.39 29.18 -9.11
N VAL A 310 -13.53 28.19 -8.23
CA VAL A 310 -14.02 26.85 -8.61
C VAL A 310 -15.48 26.90 -9.07
N ARG A 311 -16.34 27.73 -8.46
CA ARG A 311 -17.73 27.92 -8.91
C ARG A 311 -17.82 28.60 -10.27
N GLU A 312 -16.99 29.60 -10.54
CA GLU A 312 -16.93 30.27 -11.84
C GLU A 312 -16.46 29.32 -12.95
N ILE A 313 -15.47 28.47 -12.66
CA ILE A 313 -14.98 27.45 -13.60
C ILE A 313 -16.06 26.37 -13.86
N SER A 314 -16.81 25.95 -12.84
CA SER A 314 -17.90 24.98 -13.03
C SER A 314 -19.10 25.55 -13.80
N ALA A 315 -19.37 26.86 -13.70
CA ALA A 315 -20.42 27.51 -14.46
C ALA A 315 -20.04 27.78 -15.93
N ALA A 316 -18.74 27.90 -16.23
CA ALA A 316 -18.24 28.08 -17.60
C ALA A 316 -18.12 26.76 -18.40
N LEU A 317 -18.35 25.61 -17.77
CA LEU A 317 -18.24 24.26 -18.37
C LEU A 317 -19.59 23.53 -18.48
N ALA A 318 -20.71 24.24 -18.29
CA ALA A 318 -22.08 23.77 -18.52
C ALA A 318 -22.75 24.60 -19.62
#